data_AF-A0A161J761-F1
#
_entry.id   AF-A0A161J761-F1
#
_cell.length_a   1.000
_cell.length_b   1.000
_cell.length_c   1.000
_cell.angle_alpha   90.00
_cell.angle_beta   90.00
_cell.angle_gamma   90.00
#
_symmetry.space_group_name_H-M   'P 1'
#
loop_
_entity.id
_entity.type
_entity.pdbx_description
1 polymer ?
#
loop_
_entity_poly.entity_id
_entity_poly.type
_entity_poly.pdbx_seq_one_letter_code
_entity_poly.pdbx_strand_id
1 'polypeptide(L)'
;MSQAEFARHRGVSKAIVTKWKGQGLLSLTDDGKVDVDATEWNLDQRPATYRGGTTHRPVRAIPQDEEPVGKPARPAAAPRPAPAAPQPVNDEAGSDPVEFDPENPNLPLAQAAQRKENYLGLLRKQEHAVKQGLLVDRAAAEAAFFDEARAIRDAWIAWPARVAIEMADELKIDARELTQVLSDYVNKHLAELGEPTDLDLSRHQQS
;
A
#
# COMPACT_ATOMS: atom_id res chain seq x y z
N MET A 1 -10.76 -43.43 -19.04
CA MET A 1 -11.83 -42.58 -19.65
C MET A 1 -11.29 -41.81 -20.86
N SER A 2 -12.12 -41.23 -21.74
CA SER A 2 -11.60 -40.41 -22.84
C SER A 2 -11.13 -39.03 -22.35
N GLN A 3 -10.27 -38.32 -23.10
CA GLN A 3 -9.78 -36.99 -22.69
C GLN A 3 -10.91 -35.96 -22.53
N ALA A 4 -11.94 -36.03 -23.39
CA ALA A 4 -13.11 -35.15 -23.31
C ALA A 4 -13.99 -35.46 -22.10
N GLU A 5 -14.05 -36.73 -21.71
CA GLU A 5 -14.78 -37.20 -20.54
C GLU A 5 -14.04 -36.82 -19.24
N PHE A 6 -12.71 -36.91 -19.22
CA PHE A 6 -11.88 -36.43 -18.10
C PHE A 6 -11.98 -34.93 -17.88
N ALA A 7 -11.98 -34.14 -18.97
CA ALA A 7 -12.26 -32.70 -18.92
C ALA A 7 -13.61 -32.40 -18.24
N ARG A 8 -14.67 -33.11 -18.63
CA ARG A 8 -16.01 -32.94 -18.04
C ARG A 8 -16.06 -33.36 -16.57
N HIS A 9 -15.43 -34.48 -16.23
CA HIS A 9 -15.37 -35.00 -14.86
C HIS A 9 -14.67 -34.01 -13.91
N ARG A 10 -13.59 -33.37 -14.36
CA ARG A 10 -12.83 -32.42 -13.54
C ARG A 10 -13.30 -30.97 -13.65
N GLY A 11 -14.31 -30.68 -14.50
CA GLY A 11 -14.84 -29.32 -14.71
C GLY A 11 -13.88 -28.39 -15.45
N VAL A 12 -12.99 -28.93 -16.28
CA VAL A 12 -11.91 -28.20 -16.96
C VAL A 12 -12.11 -28.26 -18.49
N SER A 13 -11.73 -27.20 -19.21
CA SER A 13 -11.88 -27.16 -20.67
C SER A 13 -10.97 -28.19 -21.37
N LYS A 14 -11.44 -28.72 -22.51
CA LYS A 14 -10.66 -29.67 -23.34
C LYS A 14 -9.30 -29.10 -23.75
N ALA A 15 -9.19 -27.78 -23.94
CA ALA A 15 -7.93 -27.10 -24.27
C ALA A 15 -6.87 -27.25 -23.16
N ILE A 16 -7.28 -27.24 -21.90
CA ILE A 16 -6.37 -27.43 -20.76
C ILE A 16 -5.91 -28.89 -20.66
N VAL A 17 -6.77 -29.86 -20.97
CA VAL A 17 -6.38 -31.28 -21.03
C VAL A 17 -5.38 -31.53 -22.17
N THR A 18 -5.55 -30.88 -23.32
CA THR A 18 -4.55 -30.90 -24.40
C THR A 18 -3.23 -30.28 -23.97
N LYS A 19 -3.27 -29.19 -23.19
CA LYS A 19 -2.07 -28.57 -22.61
C LYS A 19 -1.36 -29.53 -21.64
N TRP A 20 -2.09 -30.23 -20.78
CA TRP A 20 -1.51 -31.24 -19.88
C TRP A 20 -0.90 -32.42 -20.63
N LYS A 21 -1.51 -32.86 -21.73
CA LYS A 21 -0.92 -33.84 -22.64
C LYS A 21 0.43 -33.35 -23.20
N GLY A 22 0.49 -32.12 -23.70
CA GLY A 22 1.73 -31.53 -24.21
C GLY A 22 2.82 -31.33 -23.15
N GLN A 23 2.42 -31.20 -21.88
CA GLN A 23 3.32 -31.06 -20.74
C GLN A 23 3.72 -32.40 -20.11
N GLY A 24 3.27 -33.54 -20.66
CA GLY A 24 3.55 -34.87 -20.11
C GLY A 24 2.87 -35.16 -18.77
N LEU A 25 1.87 -34.36 -18.38
CA LEU A 25 1.13 -34.48 -17.12
C LEU A 25 -0.05 -35.45 -17.23
N LEU A 26 -0.48 -35.74 -18.46
CA LEU A 26 -1.57 -36.68 -18.74
C LEU A 26 -1.00 -38.07 -19.00
N SER A 27 -1.30 -39.01 -18.11
CA SER A 27 -0.94 -40.42 -18.30
C SER A 27 -2.00 -41.12 -19.16
N LEU A 28 -1.57 -41.73 -20.26
CA LEU A 28 -2.42 -42.50 -21.15
C LEU A 28 -2.08 -43.97 -20.99
N THR A 29 -3.08 -44.81 -20.78
CA THR A 29 -2.96 -46.28 -20.82
C THR A 29 -2.64 -46.72 -22.25
N ASP A 30 -2.06 -47.91 -22.42
CA ASP A 30 -1.69 -48.48 -23.74
C ASP A 30 -2.87 -48.54 -24.73
N ASP A 31 -4.10 -48.60 -24.24
CA ASP A 31 -5.35 -48.51 -25.02
C ASP A 31 -5.75 -47.07 -25.44
N GLY A 32 -4.88 -46.08 -25.26
CA GLY A 32 -5.11 -44.67 -25.62
C GLY A 32 -6.13 -43.92 -24.74
N LYS A 33 -6.53 -44.51 -23.61
CA LYS A 33 -7.44 -43.91 -22.62
C LYS A 33 -6.66 -43.19 -21.53
N VAL A 34 -7.26 -42.16 -20.91
CA VAL A 34 -6.64 -41.45 -19.77
C VAL A 34 -6.69 -42.35 -18.54
N ASP A 35 -5.52 -42.58 -17.96
CA ASP A 35 -5.33 -43.10 -16.61
C ASP A 35 -5.57 -41.96 -15.63
N VAL A 36 -6.68 -42.09 -14.89
CA VAL A 36 -7.24 -41.03 -14.05
C VAL A 36 -6.32 -40.82 -12.86
N ASP A 37 -6.07 -41.88 -12.10
CA ASP A 37 -5.34 -41.82 -10.84
C ASP A 37 -3.90 -41.35 -11.06
N ALA A 38 -3.23 -41.84 -12.10
CA ALA A 38 -1.88 -41.39 -12.45
C ALA A 38 -1.85 -39.93 -12.93
N THR A 39 -2.86 -39.48 -13.67
CA THR A 39 -2.97 -38.08 -14.10
C THR A 39 -3.25 -37.15 -12.91
N GLU A 40 -4.13 -37.54 -11.99
CA GLU A 40 -4.44 -36.73 -10.81
C GLU A 40 -3.21 -36.58 -9.91
N TRP A 41 -2.45 -37.67 -9.71
CA TRP A 41 -1.18 -37.64 -8.99
C TRP A 41 -0.18 -36.67 -9.62
N ASN A 42 0.03 -36.75 -10.93
CA ASN A 42 0.94 -35.87 -11.66
C ASN A 42 0.52 -34.39 -11.58
N LEU A 43 -0.78 -34.12 -11.57
CA LEU A 43 -1.31 -32.77 -11.42
C LEU A 43 -1.14 -32.23 -9.99
N ASP A 44 -1.19 -33.08 -8.97
CA ASP A 44 -1.05 -32.69 -7.58
C ASP A 44 0.39 -32.42 -7.16
N GLN A 45 1.37 -33.07 -7.78
CA GLN A 45 2.80 -32.86 -7.57
C GLN A 45 3.34 -31.54 -8.15
N ARG A 46 2.48 -30.69 -8.75
CA ARG A 46 2.90 -29.42 -9.34
C ARG A 46 3.21 -28.36 -8.27
N PRO A 47 4.35 -27.65 -8.34
CA PRO A 47 4.68 -26.57 -7.41
C PRO A 47 3.64 -25.45 -7.48
N ALA A 48 3.29 -24.89 -6.31
CA ALA A 48 2.18 -23.95 -6.10
C ALA A 48 2.24 -22.68 -6.97
N THR A 49 3.42 -22.31 -7.46
CA THR A 49 3.68 -21.10 -8.24
C THR A 49 3.05 -21.09 -9.64
N TYR A 50 2.46 -22.21 -10.10
CA TYR A 50 1.75 -22.30 -11.39
C TYR A 50 0.27 -22.71 -11.24
N ARG A 51 -0.35 -22.37 -10.11
CA ARG A 51 -1.70 -22.80 -9.72
C ARG A 51 -2.71 -21.67 -9.90
N GLY A 52 -2.99 -21.29 -11.15
CA GLY A 52 -4.11 -20.41 -11.52
C GLY A 52 -5.44 -21.15 -11.38
N GLY A 53 -6.04 -21.10 -10.20
CA GLY A 53 -7.35 -21.69 -9.90
C GLY A 53 -7.36 -22.44 -8.58
N THR A 54 -8.27 -22.05 -7.68
CA THR A 54 -8.52 -22.64 -6.37
C THR A 54 -9.01 -24.08 -6.51
N THR A 55 -8.31 -25.04 -5.91
CA THR A 55 -8.86 -26.37 -5.62
C THR A 55 -8.55 -26.74 -4.18
N HIS A 56 -9.60 -27.06 -3.42
CA HIS A 56 -9.54 -27.52 -2.05
C HIS A 56 -8.78 -28.84 -1.93
N ARG A 57 -7.94 -28.95 -0.89
CA ARG A 57 -7.22 -30.18 -0.51
C ARG A 57 -8.10 -31.00 0.44
N PRO A 58 -8.63 -32.17 0.06
CA PRO A 58 -9.06 -33.14 1.05
C PRO A 58 -7.82 -33.90 1.56
N VAL A 59 -7.47 -33.68 2.82
CA VAL A 59 -6.40 -34.42 3.50
C VAL A 59 -6.96 -35.80 3.85
N ARG A 60 -6.45 -36.86 3.22
CA ARG A 60 -6.65 -38.23 3.71
C ARG A 60 -5.55 -38.52 4.73
N ALA A 61 -5.93 -38.69 5.99
CA ALA A 61 -5.03 -39.12 7.05
C ALA A 61 -4.59 -40.57 6.77
N ILE A 62 -3.28 -40.81 6.73
CA ILE A 62 -2.68 -42.14 6.79
C ILE A 62 -1.95 -42.23 8.14
N PRO A 63 -2.15 -43.29 8.94
CA PRO A 63 -1.41 -43.50 10.18
C PRO A 63 0.08 -43.70 9.94
N GLN A 64 0.86 -43.18 10.87
CA GLN A 64 2.31 -43.20 11.01
C GLN A 64 2.86 -44.63 11.12
N ASP A 65 4.06 -44.90 10.59
CA ASP A 65 5.08 -45.74 11.24
C ASP A 65 6.46 -45.68 10.55
N GLU A 66 7.50 -45.66 11.40
CA GLU A 66 8.94 -45.93 11.23
C GLU A 66 9.92 -44.84 10.70
N GLU A 67 10.59 -44.18 11.65
CA GLU A 67 12.03 -43.85 11.61
C GLU A 67 12.83 -44.97 12.32
N PRO A 68 14.20 -45.02 12.34
CA PRO A 68 15.23 -44.47 11.45
C PRO A 68 16.34 -45.50 11.12
N VAL A 69 17.07 -45.37 10.00
CA VAL A 69 18.36 -46.09 9.80
C VAL A 69 19.40 -45.18 9.17
N GLY A 70 20.54 -45.06 9.86
CA GLY A 70 21.62 -44.15 9.52
C GLY A 70 22.84 -44.77 8.82
N LYS A 71 23.77 -43.84 8.56
CA LYS A 71 25.20 -43.93 8.16
C LYS A 71 25.51 -44.06 6.65
N PRO A 72 26.66 -43.53 6.17
CA PRO A 72 27.77 -42.91 6.90
C PRO A 72 28.10 -41.45 6.47
N ALA A 73 28.83 -40.74 7.35
CA ALA A 73 29.39 -39.43 7.09
C ALA A 73 30.54 -39.50 6.05
N ARG A 74 30.46 -38.64 5.03
CA ARG A 74 31.50 -38.42 4.02
C ARG A 74 32.28 -37.14 4.40
N PRO A 75 33.62 -37.09 4.21
CA PRO A 75 34.47 -36.06 4.80
C PRO A 75 34.13 -34.65 4.30
N ALA A 76 34.27 -33.66 5.21
CA ALA A 76 34.07 -32.25 4.96
C ALA A 76 34.97 -31.75 3.82
N ALA A 77 34.36 -31.39 2.69
CA ALA A 77 35.02 -30.61 1.66
C ALA A 77 35.18 -29.16 2.15
N ALA A 78 36.36 -28.59 1.93
CA ALA A 78 36.69 -27.19 2.21
C ALA A 78 35.61 -26.23 1.65
N PRO A 79 35.39 -25.06 2.28
CA PRO A 79 34.38 -24.12 1.83
C PRO A 79 34.67 -23.70 0.39
N ARG A 80 33.71 -23.99 -0.51
CA ARG A 80 33.68 -23.34 -1.82
C ARG A 80 33.50 -21.84 -1.58
N PRO A 81 34.21 -20.96 -2.29
CA PRO A 81 33.95 -19.53 -2.21
C PRO A 81 32.48 -19.29 -2.56
N ALA A 82 31.82 -18.44 -1.76
CA ALA A 82 30.46 -18.03 -2.00
C ALA A 82 30.31 -17.54 -3.45
N PRO A 83 29.21 -17.86 -4.16
CA PRO A 83 28.92 -17.20 -5.42
C PRO A 83 28.88 -15.71 -5.13
N ALA A 84 29.74 -14.95 -5.82
CA ALA A 84 29.79 -13.51 -5.71
C ALA A 84 28.38 -12.96 -5.91
N ALA A 85 27.98 -12.00 -5.07
CA ALA A 85 26.80 -11.21 -5.30
C ALA A 85 26.79 -10.74 -6.76
N PRO A 86 25.64 -10.79 -7.47
CA PRO A 86 25.58 -10.29 -8.84
C PRO A 86 26.08 -8.85 -8.83
N GLN A 87 27.24 -8.64 -9.44
CA GLN A 87 27.78 -7.31 -9.63
C GLN A 87 26.79 -6.55 -10.52
N PRO A 88 26.59 -5.24 -10.28
CA PRO A 88 25.85 -4.44 -11.24
C PRO A 88 26.54 -4.60 -12.59
N VAL A 89 25.81 -5.11 -13.58
CA VAL A 89 26.25 -5.09 -14.96
C VAL A 89 26.37 -3.62 -15.36
N ASN A 90 27.61 -3.11 -15.30
CA ASN A 90 27.96 -1.91 -16.02
C ASN A 90 28.07 -2.34 -17.48
N ASP A 91 26.97 -2.22 -18.22
CA ASP A 91 26.98 -2.25 -19.68
C ASP A 91 27.72 -0.99 -20.16
N GLU A 92 29.06 -1.03 -20.12
CA GLU A 92 29.89 -0.08 -20.87
C GLU A 92 29.83 -0.43 -22.37
N ALA A 93 28.70 -0.09 -22.99
CA ALA A 93 28.60 0.14 -24.41
C ALA A 93 28.20 1.61 -24.59
N GLY A 94 29.12 2.41 -25.13
CA GLY A 94 29.01 3.86 -25.27
C GLY A 94 27.64 4.33 -25.75
N SER A 95 26.85 4.80 -24.80
CA SER A 95 25.72 5.69 -25.00
C SER A 95 25.81 6.72 -23.88
N ASP A 96 25.62 7.99 -24.22
CA ASP A 96 25.57 9.09 -23.27
C ASP A 96 24.75 8.68 -22.04
N PRO A 97 25.06 9.18 -20.82
CA PRO A 97 24.24 8.91 -19.65
C PRO A 97 22.81 9.28 -20.02
N VAL A 98 21.95 8.27 -20.22
CA VAL A 98 20.56 8.51 -20.58
C VAL A 98 20.00 9.23 -19.38
N GLU A 99 19.77 10.54 -19.55
CA GLU A 99 19.27 11.39 -18.49
C GLU A 99 18.05 10.70 -17.90
N PHE A 100 18.11 10.43 -16.59
CA PHE A 100 17.04 9.75 -15.88
C PHE A 100 15.83 10.69 -15.89
N ASP A 101 15.00 10.55 -16.91
CA ASP A 101 13.72 11.22 -17.02
C ASP A 101 12.69 10.37 -16.24
N PRO A 102 12.27 10.82 -15.04
CA PRO A 102 11.36 10.07 -14.19
C PRO A 102 10.01 9.79 -14.85
N GLU A 103 9.63 10.63 -15.83
CA GLU A 103 8.34 10.61 -16.51
C GLU A 103 8.41 10.01 -17.92
N ASN A 104 9.57 9.48 -18.34
CA ASN A 104 9.69 8.89 -19.66
C ASN A 104 8.66 7.73 -19.81
N PRO A 105 7.82 7.74 -20.85
CA PRO A 105 6.81 6.70 -21.07
C PRO A 105 7.37 5.44 -21.74
N ASN A 106 8.59 5.49 -22.32
CA ASN A 106 9.16 4.43 -23.14
C ASN A 106 10.33 3.70 -22.46
N LEU A 107 10.21 3.34 -21.17
CA LEU A 107 11.26 2.58 -20.47
C LEU A 107 11.27 1.10 -20.87
N PRO A 108 12.47 0.46 -20.90
CA PRO A 108 12.59 -1.00 -20.95
C PRO A 108 11.83 -1.68 -19.81
N LEU A 109 11.25 -2.87 -20.06
CA LEU A 109 10.34 -3.56 -19.13
C LEU A 109 10.91 -3.76 -17.72
N ALA A 110 12.20 -4.11 -17.61
CA ALA A 110 12.85 -4.33 -16.32
C ALA A 110 12.91 -3.03 -15.49
N GLN A 111 13.26 -1.90 -16.12
CA GLN A 111 13.31 -0.60 -15.46
C GLN A 111 11.90 -0.10 -15.12
N ALA A 112 10.92 -0.32 -16.00
CA ALA A 112 9.52 0.01 -15.73
C ALA A 112 8.96 -0.77 -14.53
N ALA A 113 9.28 -2.06 -14.40
CA ALA A 113 8.89 -2.87 -13.26
C ALA A 113 9.53 -2.38 -11.95
N GLN A 114 10.83 -2.08 -11.96
CA GLN A 114 11.52 -1.49 -10.81
C GLN A 114 10.89 -0.15 -10.40
N ARG A 115 10.60 0.74 -11.37
CA ARG A 115 9.93 2.03 -11.12
C ARG A 115 8.58 1.82 -10.43
N LYS A 116 7.76 0.90 -10.95
CA LYS A 116 6.47 0.56 -10.35
C LYS A 116 6.60 0.10 -8.90
N GLU A 117 7.53 -0.83 -8.62
CA GLU A 117 7.72 -1.33 -7.26
C GLU A 117 8.21 -0.23 -6.30
N ASN A 118 9.08 0.68 -6.77
CA ASN A 118 9.52 1.84 -5.98
C ASN A 118 8.34 2.76 -5.60
N TYR A 119 7.53 3.19 -6.57
CA TYR A 119 6.36 4.03 -6.29
C TYR A 119 5.34 3.33 -5.40
N LEU A 120 5.15 2.03 -5.60
CA LEU A 120 4.24 1.23 -4.78
C LEU A 120 4.76 1.11 -3.33
N GLY A 121 6.08 1.04 -3.14
CA GLY A 121 6.72 1.14 -1.82
C GLY A 121 6.48 2.49 -1.15
N LEU A 122 6.63 3.60 -1.89
CA LEU A 122 6.38 4.95 -1.38
C LEU A 122 4.91 5.15 -1.00
N LEU A 123 3.97 4.72 -1.84
CA LEU A 123 2.53 4.79 -1.58
C LEU A 123 2.18 4.01 -0.31
N ARG A 124 2.65 2.76 -0.18
CA ARG A 124 2.41 1.94 1.02
C ARG A 124 3.00 2.57 2.28
N LYS A 125 4.19 3.19 2.19
CA LYS A 125 4.80 3.92 3.30
C LYS A 125 3.92 5.10 3.73
N GLN A 126 3.39 5.87 2.77
CA GLN A 126 2.47 6.97 3.04
C GLN A 126 1.18 6.46 3.68
N GLU A 127 0.54 5.44 3.11
CA GLU A 127 -0.68 4.83 3.67
C GLU A 127 -0.45 4.29 5.08
N HIS A 128 0.70 3.66 5.33
CA HIS A 128 1.06 3.16 6.65
C HIS A 128 1.22 4.32 7.65
N ALA A 129 1.87 5.41 7.26
CA ALA A 129 2.01 6.59 8.11
C ALA A 129 0.64 7.25 8.41
N VAL A 130 -0.27 7.31 7.44
CA VAL A 130 -1.66 7.77 7.67
C VAL A 130 -2.38 6.86 8.65
N LYS A 131 -2.30 5.53 8.48
CA LYS A 131 -2.91 4.55 9.40
C LYS A 131 -2.35 4.62 10.82
N GLN A 132 -1.07 4.97 10.95
CA GLN A 132 -0.44 5.22 12.25
C GLN A 132 -0.79 6.59 12.85
N GLY A 133 -1.51 7.44 12.12
CA GLY A 133 -1.89 8.79 12.57
C GLY A 133 -0.76 9.82 12.47
N LEU A 134 0.32 9.52 11.75
CA LEU A 134 1.46 10.44 11.57
C LEU A 134 1.23 11.45 10.44
N LEU A 135 0.38 11.12 9.47
CA LEU A 135 0.04 11.99 8.35
C LEU A 135 -1.48 12.20 8.31
N VAL A 136 -1.87 13.44 8.06
CA VAL A 136 -3.25 13.85 7.81
C VAL A 136 -3.35 14.48 6.42
N ASP A 137 -4.54 14.47 5.83
CA ASP A 137 -4.80 15.22 4.62
C ASP A 137 -4.61 16.71 4.88
N ARG A 138 -3.81 17.36 4.03
CA ARG A 138 -3.46 18.78 4.20
C ARG A 138 -4.69 19.67 4.08
N ALA A 139 -5.53 19.42 3.07
CA ALA A 139 -6.73 20.24 2.85
C ALA A 139 -7.71 20.11 4.03
N ALA A 140 -7.91 18.89 4.55
CA ALA A 140 -8.71 18.67 5.74
C ALA A 140 -8.12 19.36 6.99
N ALA A 141 -6.80 19.32 7.19
CA ALA A 141 -6.14 19.98 8.31
C ALA A 141 -6.24 21.52 8.25
N GLU A 142 -6.03 22.09 7.06
CA GLU A 142 -6.21 23.52 6.83
C GLU A 142 -7.67 23.93 7.10
N ALA A 143 -8.65 23.20 6.57
CA ALA A 143 -10.06 23.45 6.83
C ALA A 143 -10.40 23.42 8.32
N ALA A 144 -9.93 22.38 9.04
CA ALA A 144 -10.16 22.27 10.48
C ALA A 144 -9.56 23.46 11.26
N PHE A 145 -8.38 23.93 10.86
CA PHE A 145 -7.76 25.10 11.48
C PHE A 145 -8.56 26.39 11.22
N PHE A 146 -9.05 26.58 9.98
CA PHE A 146 -9.90 27.72 9.65
C PHE A 146 -11.23 27.70 10.40
N ASP A 147 -11.85 26.53 10.53
CA ASP A 147 -13.10 26.36 11.28
C ASP A 147 -12.91 26.68 12.76
N GLU A 148 -11.81 26.22 13.38
CA GLU A 148 -11.49 26.54 14.78
C GLU A 148 -11.20 28.03 14.97
N ALA A 149 -10.38 28.63 14.09
CA ALA A 149 -10.11 30.06 14.14
C ALA A 149 -11.40 30.89 13.99
N ARG A 150 -12.32 30.44 13.12
CA ARG A 150 -13.64 31.06 12.98
C ARG A 150 -14.47 30.92 14.25
N ALA A 151 -14.49 29.74 14.85
CA ALA A 151 -15.22 29.50 16.10
C ALA A 151 -14.70 30.43 17.22
N ILE A 152 -13.38 30.60 17.33
CA ILE A 152 -12.75 31.54 18.27
C ILE A 152 -13.18 32.98 17.98
N ARG A 153 -13.12 33.42 16.72
CA ARG A 153 -13.55 34.77 16.31
C ARG A 153 -15.02 35.01 16.66
N ASP A 154 -15.90 34.09 16.31
CA ASP A 154 -17.33 34.20 16.56
C ASP A 154 -17.63 34.21 18.07
N ALA A 155 -16.86 33.46 18.87
CA ALA A 155 -16.94 33.47 20.33
C ALA A 155 -16.53 34.83 20.94
N TRP A 156 -15.50 35.48 20.40
CA TRP A 156 -15.08 36.83 20.80
C TRP A 156 -16.12 37.88 20.42
N ILE A 157 -16.69 37.81 19.22
CA ILE A 157 -17.75 38.73 18.78
C ILE A 157 -18.99 38.63 19.69
N ALA A 158 -19.34 37.41 20.12
CA ALA A 158 -20.47 37.18 21.02
C ALA A 158 -20.15 37.47 22.50
N TRP A 159 -18.88 37.63 22.87
CA TRP A 159 -18.46 37.76 24.27
C TRP A 159 -18.95 39.05 24.95
N PRO A 160 -18.86 40.26 24.35
CA PRO A 160 -19.33 41.50 24.97
C PRO A 160 -20.77 41.43 25.49
N ALA A 161 -21.69 40.90 24.68
CA ALA A 161 -23.09 40.78 25.05
C ALA A 161 -23.34 39.84 26.25
N ARG A 162 -22.43 38.88 26.50
CA ARG A 162 -22.53 37.95 27.62
C ARG A 162 -22.01 38.55 28.93
N VAL A 163 -20.93 39.33 28.87
CA VAL A 163 -20.24 39.83 30.08
C VAL A 163 -20.66 41.25 30.48
N ALA A 164 -21.18 42.05 29.54
CA ALA A 164 -21.39 43.47 29.78
C ALA A 164 -22.42 43.75 30.89
N ILE A 165 -23.42 42.90 31.11
CA ILE A 165 -24.40 43.11 32.20
C ILE A 165 -23.73 42.99 33.56
N GLU A 166 -22.97 41.91 33.78
CA GLU A 166 -22.27 41.65 35.04
C GLU A 166 -21.19 42.71 35.29
N MET A 167 -20.36 43.00 34.28
CA MET A 167 -19.32 44.03 34.37
C MET A 167 -19.89 45.44 34.61
N ALA A 168 -21.03 45.78 33.99
CA ALA A 168 -21.66 47.08 34.18
C ALA A 168 -22.25 47.24 35.58
N ASP A 169 -22.79 46.18 36.17
CA ASP A 169 -23.23 46.21 37.57
C ASP A 169 -22.04 46.39 38.52
N GLU A 170 -20.93 45.70 38.30
CA GLU A 170 -19.71 45.86 39.13
C GLU A 170 -19.15 47.29 39.06
N LEU A 171 -19.09 47.86 37.85
CA LEU A 171 -18.53 49.19 37.61
C LEU A 171 -19.55 50.33 37.84
N LYS A 172 -20.83 50.01 38.07
CA LYS A 172 -21.94 50.95 38.23
C LYS A 172 -22.08 51.92 37.04
N ILE A 173 -22.01 51.38 35.83
CA ILE A 173 -22.19 52.10 34.55
C ILE A 173 -23.36 51.51 33.73
N ASP A 174 -23.74 52.16 32.63
CA ASP A 174 -24.79 51.64 31.75
C ASP A 174 -24.31 50.41 30.96
N ALA A 175 -25.09 49.32 31.02
CA ALA A 175 -24.74 48.06 30.39
C ALA A 175 -24.80 48.11 28.86
N ARG A 176 -25.69 48.92 28.29
CA ARG A 176 -25.81 49.07 26.84
C ARG A 176 -24.62 49.83 26.27
N GLU A 177 -24.23 50.92 26.92
CA GLU A 177 -23.03 51.67 26.57
C GLU A 177 -21.77 50.81 26.71
N LEU A 178 -21.63 50.06 27.80
CA LEU A 178 -20.48 49.15 27.98
C LEU A 178 -20.44 48.06 26.89
N THR A 179 -21.58 47.46 26.54
CA THR A 179 -21.65 46.47 25.46
C THR A 179 -21.16 47.05 24.13
N GLN A 180 -21.57 48.28 23.81
CA GLN A 180 -21.19 48.95 22.57
C GLN A 180 -19.67 49.21 22.54
N VAL A 181 -19.12 49.81 23.61
CA VAL A 181 -17.68 50.10 23.71
C VAL A 181 -16.86 48.82 23.61
N LEU A 182 -17.22 47.77 24.37
CA LEU A 182 -16.50 46.49 24.31
C LEU A 182 -16.57 45.85 22.92
N SER A 183 -17.73 45.92 22.26
CA SER A 183 -17.88 45.39 20.90
C SER A 183 -16.95 46.10 19.91
N ASP A 184 -16.84 47.43 20.00
CA ASP A 184 -15.96 48.21 19.12
C ASP A 184 -14.48 47.83 19.32
N TYR A 185 -14.03 47.76 20.57
CA TYR A 185 -12.63 47.41 20.88
C TYR A 185 -12.31 45.95 20.54
N VAL A 186 -13.22 45.00 20.77
CA VAL A 186 -13.04 43.60 20.39
C VAL A 186 -12.96 43.46 18.87
N ASN A 187 -13.84 44.12 18.12
CA ASN A 187 -13.79 44.09 16.66
C ASN A 187 -12.50 44.71 16.12
N LYS A 188 -12.04 45.82 16.71
CA LYS A 188 -10.75 46.42 16.35
C LYS A 188 -9.60 45.46 16.60
N HIS A 189 -9.57 44.81 17.76
CA HIS A 189 -8.53 43.84 18.10
C HIS A 189 -8.53 42.64 17.14
N LEU A 190 -9.71 42.09 16.82
CA LEU A 190 -9.84 41.01 15.84
C LEU A 190 -9.39 41.43 14.43
N ALA A 191 -9.62 42.70 14.05
CA ALA A 191 -9.12 43.23 12.79
C ALA A 191 -7.59 43.32 12.77
N GLU A 192 -6.98 43.83 13.84
CA GLU A 192 -5.51 43.90 13.99
C GLU A 192 -4.86 42.50 13.95
N LEU A 193 -5.48 41.49 14.58
CA LEU A 193 -5.03 40.10 14.50
C LEU A 193 -5.19 39.48 13.11
N GLY A 194 -6.14 39.97 12.32
CA GLY A 194 -6.40 39.52 10.95
C GLY A 194 -5.46 40.14 9.91
N GLU A 195 -4.72 41.20 10.27
CA GLU A 195 -3.70 41.75 9.40
C GLU A 195 -2.50 40.79 9.35
N PRO A 196 -2.07 40.32 8.16
CA PRO A 196 -0.92 39.44 8.06
C PRO A 196 0.30 40.17 8.62
N THR A 197 0.88 39.61 9.68
CA THR A 197 2.10 40.15 10.26
C THR A 197 3.20 40.10 9.18
N ASP A 198 4.02 41.14 9.02
CA ASP A 198 5.08 41.22 7.99
C ASP A 198 5.99 39.96 7.91
N LEU A 199 6.08 39.20 9.01
CA LEU A 199 6.80 37.93 9.10
C LEU A 199 6.16 36.80 8.26
N ASP A 200 4.84 36.79 8.07
CA ASP A 200 4.11 35.76 7.30
C ASP A 200 4.26 35.95 5.80
N LEU A 201 4.27 37.21 5.32
CA LEU A 201 4.50 37.54 3.91
C LEU A 201 5.91 37.15 3.44
N SER A 202 6.88 37.24 4.35
CA SER A 202 8.30 36.96 4.06
C SER A 202 8.59 35.46 3.88
N ARG A 203 7.87 34.57 4.57
CA ARG A 203 8.06 33.11 4.44
C ARG A 203 7.44 32.54 3.17
N HIS A 204 6.34 33.12 2.69
CA HIS A 204 5.68 32.69 1.46
C HIS A 204 6.44 33.08 0.18
N GLN A 205 7.41 33.99 0.23
CA GLN A 205 8.27 34.32 -0.91
C GLN A 205 9.53 33.46 -1.03
N GLN A 206 9.85 32.62 -0.04
CA GLN A 206 11.09 31.82 -0.01
C GLN A 206 10.87 30.31 -0.21
N SER A 207 9.63 29.87 -0.43
CA SER A 207 9.27 28.49 -0.78
C SER A 207 8.71 28.41 -2.19
#